data_AF-A0A956YQ63-F1
#
_entry.id   AF-A0A956YQ63-F1
#
_cell.length_a   1.000
_cell.length_b   1.000
_cell.length_c   1.000
_cell.angle_alpha   90.00
_cell.angle_beta   90.00
_cell.angle_gamma   90.00
#
_symmetry.space_group_name_H-M   'P 1'
#
loop_
_entity.id
_entity.type
_entity.pdbx_description
1 polymer ?
#
loop_
_entity_poly.entity_id
_entity_poly.type
_entity_poly.pdbx_seq_one_letter_code
_entity_poly.pdbx_strand_id
1 'polypeptide(L)'
;MTTTTAPENQPRRFSIPNWVLVLIVLLVIGLLLILANWDAVLNAGDSVLGYIFEPNSRVGDAQIVQCYGAEGRGCPVVHSIIYSLIFFLLIVTGFAYTTLLERRVIAFLQQRVGPNRAGPKGLLQPLADAIKLIFKEDITPGEADRPIYLLAPILKVVPALILLAVVPFGPDMLVPWFDGMWYRVPLGLADVNVGILWLLAVTSIGTYGVVLAGWASNNKYSMLGGLRASAQMLSYELSLGLTMAIPIMIVGSMSVGDIVRSQTYIYQWFIFQNPLAAGILFIALLAELNRSPFDLPEAEQELTQGFMTEYSGMKFASFMMAEYLGMIAVSVVISSLYLGGYQDGFGIVDNLPILGPLVLLGKTILFLILMIWIRATLPRLRYDRLMAFGWKIMLPLAFVAVAWTAIALVVGDTFQSPVVYAIVAGIIFVLVMGGGYWLLRRSGQDVQVVRLEEDPIITGERGGIGWLALQVIGGLLSVPFTLYSAVLKWLDGLAAAADKPAEAETTAIVPTDTDSSGE
;
A
#
# COMPACT_ATOMS: atom_id res chain seq x y z
N MET A 1 -44.96 -11.15 69.20
CA MET A 1 -45.26 -11.03 67.77
C MET A 1 -44.43 -12.05 67.03
N THR A 2 -45.13 -12.90 66.30
CA THR A 2 -44.71 -14.16 65.72
C THR A 2 -43.71 -14.00 64.58
N THR A 3 -42.70 -14.87 64.63
CA THR A 3 -41.75 -15.24 63.57
C THR A 3 -42.45 -15.68 62.28
N THR A 4 -42.01 -15.19 61.12
CA THR A 4 -42.20 -15.89 59.85
C THR A 4 -40.91 -15.84 59.04
N THR A 5 -40.28 -17.01 58.97
CA THR A 5 -39.15 -17.41 58.13
C THR A 5 -39.52 -17.41 56.65
N ALA A 6 -38.56 -17.08 55.79
CA ALA A 6 -38.69 -17.15 54.33
C ALA A 6 -38.95 -18.60 53.85
N PRO A 7 -39.78 -18.82 52.81
CA PRO A 7 -39.97 -20.15 52.25
C PRO A 7 -38.83 -20.56 51.31
N GLU A 8 -38.49 -21.82 51.45
CA GLU A 8 -37.49 -22.64 50.76
C GLU A 8 -37.78 -22.79 49.25
N ASN A 9 -36.76 -22.58 48.42
CA ASN A 9 -36.84 -22.71 46.96
C ASN A 9 -36.92 -24.19 46.55
N GLN A 10 -38.07 -24.63 46.03
CA GLN A 10 -38.15 -25.91 45.31
C GLN A 10 -37.60 -25.75 43.88
N PRO A 11 -36.84 -26.74 43.34
CA PRO A 11 -36.38 -26.70 41.96
C PRO A 11 -37.55 -26.90 40.99
N ARG A 12 -37.87 -25.88 40.20
CA ARG A 12 -38.84 -25.99 39.10
C ARG A 12 -38.30 -26.95 38.05
N ARG A 13 -38.92 -28.13 37.90
CA ARG A 13 -38.73 -28.99 36.73
C ARG A 13 -39.20 -28.24 35.48
N PHE A 14 -38.28 -27.85 34.62
CA PHE A 14 -38.57 -27.27 33.31
C PHE A 14 -39.13 -28.38 32.41
N SER A 15 -40.45 -28.42 32.21
CA SER A 15 -41.07 -29.30 31.22
C SER A 15 -40.91 -28.67 29.84
N ILE A 16 -40.07 -29.25 28.99
CA ILE A 16 -39.92 -28.83 27.59
C ILE A 16 -41.26 -29.07 26.87
N PRO A 17 -41.85 -28.07 26.22
CA PRO A 17 -43.11 -28.24 25.51
C PRO A 17 -43.00 -29.25 24.37
N ASN A 18 -44.00 -30.12 24.20
CA ASN A 18 -43.98 -31.19 23.19
C ASN A 18 -43.78 -30.67 21.75
N TRP A 19 -44.15 -29.43 21.43
CA TRP A 19 -43.92 -28.84 20.11
C TRP A 19 -42.43 -28.55 19.82
N VAL A 20 -41.63 -28.27 20.86
CA VAL A 20 -40.17 -28.11 20.75
C VAL A 20 -39.51 -29.46 20.46
N LEU A 21 -39.99 -30.53 21.11
CA LEU A 21 -39.54 -31.90 20.81
C LEU A 21 -39.90 -32.31 19.38
N VAL A 22 -41.10 -31.98 18.89
CA VAL A 22 -41.50 -32.25 17.49
C VAL A 22 -40.62 -31.46 16.51
N LEU A 23 -40.30 -30.20 16.79
CA LEU A 23 -39.38 -29.40 15.98
C LEU A 23 -37.98 -30.00 15.95
N ILE A 24 -37.45 -30.42 17.10
CA ILE A 24 -36.13 -31.08 17.18
C ILE A 24 -36.14 -32.39 16.39
N VAL A 25 -37.20 -33.20 16.51
CA VAL A 25 -37.33 -34.46 15.76
C VAL A 25 -37.43 -34.21 14.26
N LEU A 26 -38.20 -33.22 13.81
CA LEU A 26 -38.28 -32.84 12.39
C LEU A 26 -36.94 -32.32 11.85
N LEU A 27 -36.20 -31.56 12.66
CA LEU A 27 -34.88 -31.03 12.28
C LEU A 27 -33.84 -32.14 12.21
N VAL A 28 -33.89 -33.11 13.13
CA VAL A 28 -33.04 -34.31 13.12
C VAL A 28 -33.38 -35.24 11.95
N ILE A 29 -34.66 -35.43 11.63
CA ILE A 29 -35.09 -36.21 10.45
C ILE A 29 -34.67 -35.50 9.16
N GLY A 30 -34.82 -34.17 9.09
CA GLY A 30 -34.34 -33.36 7.97
C GLY A 30 -32.82 -33.47 7.79
N LEU A 31 -32.06 -33.39 8.89
CA LEU A 31 -30.60 -33.57 8.88
C LEU A 31 -30.20 -34.99 8.45
N LEU A 32 -30.91 -36.01 8.93
CA LEU A 32 -30.68 -37.42 8.55
C LEU A 32 -31.01 -37.68 7.08
N LEU A 33 -32.06 -37.05 6.53
CA LEU A 33 -32.39 -37.14 5.11
C LEU A 33 -31.36 -36.44 4.22
N ILE A 34 -30.81 -35.31 4.68
CA ILE A 34 -29.73 -34.59 4.00
C ILE A 34 -28.43 -35.42 4.04
N LEU A 35 -28.10 -36.03 5.18
CA LEU A 35 -26.95 -36.93 5.34
C LEU A 35 -27.12 -38.24 4.54
N ALA A 36 -28.34 -38.76 4.40
CA ALA A 36 -28.61 -39.96 3.62
C ALA A 36 -28.53 -39.74 2.11
N ASN A 37 -28.80 -38.52 1.63
CA ASN A 37 -28.67 -38.12 0.22
C ASN A 37 -27.46 -37.20 -0.02
N TRP A 38 -26.43 -37.33 0.81
CA TRP A 38 -25.27 -36.44 0.80
C TRP A 38 -24.59 -36.36 -0.58
N ASP A 39 -24.47 -37.50 -1.28
CA ASP A 39 -23.90 -37.54 -2.64
C ASP A 39 -24.79 -36.83 -3.68
N ALA A 40 -26.12 -36.90 -3.56
CA ALA A 40 -27.02 -36.20 -4.47
C ALA A 40 -27.05 -34.68 -4.21
N VAL A 41 -26.90 -34.26 -2.95
CA VAL A 41 -26.80 -32.85 -2.56
C VAL A 41 -25.45 -32.26 -2.99
N LEU A 42 -24.36 -33.01 -2.87
CA LEU A 42 -23.06 -32.60 -3.39
C LEU A 42 -23.04 -32.55 -4.92
N ASN A 43 -23.61 -33.53 -5.62
CA ASN A 43 -23.68 -33.50 -7.09
C ASN A 43 -24.62 -32.40 -7.63
N ALA A 44 -25.74 -32.13 -6.94
CA ALA A 44 -26.59 -30.97 -7.24
C ALA A 44 -25.89 -29.66 -6.90
N GLY A 45 -25.11 -29.64 -5.82
CA GLY A 45 -24.22 -28.55 -5.43
C GLY A 45 -23.15 -28.28 -6.48
N ASP A 46 -22.39 -29.27 -6.90
CA ASP A 46 -21.33 -29.19 -7.90
C ASP A 46 -21.87 -28.85 -9.29
N SER A 47 -23.07 -29.31 -9.65
CA SER A 47 -23.71 -28.94 -10.92
C SER A 47 -24.25 -27.51 -10.92
N VAL A 48 -24.75 -27.00 -9.78
CA VAL A 48 -25.17 -25.60 -9.61
C VAL A 48 -23.97 -24.66 -9.45
N LEU A 49 -22.98 -25.06 -8.66
CA LEU A 49 -21.72 -24.34 -8.49
C LEU A 49 -20.96 -24.31 -9.82
N GLY A 50 -20.82 -25.44 -10.53
CA GLY A 50 -20.24 -25.49 -11.87
C GLY A 50 -21.03 -24.70 -12.91
N TYR A 51 -22.36 -24.57 -12.76
CA TYR A 51 -23.19 -23.71 -13.62
C TYR A 51 -22.95 -22.20 -13.37
N ILE A 52 -22.70 -21.80 -12.13
CA ILE A 52 -22.47 -20.39 -11.75
C ILE A 52 -21.01 -19.99 -11.92
N PHE A 53 -20.07 -20.93 -11.78
CA PHE A 53 -18.66 -20.62 -11.54
C PHE A 53 -17.67 -21.11 -12.62
N GLU A 54 -18.08 -21.98 -13.56
CA GLU A 54 -17.23 -22.44 -14.68
C GLU A 54 -17.85 -22.17 -16.08
N PRO A 55 -18.01 -20.91 -16.50
CA PRO A 55 -18.61 -20.60 -17.81
C PRO A 55 -17.69 -20.92 -19.00
N ASN A 56 -16.37 -20.92 -18.80
CA ASN A 56 -15.37 -21.08 -19.87
C ASN A 56 -15.34 -22.48 -20.51
N SER A 57 -15.81 -23.53 -19.81
CA SER A 57 -15.76 -24.92 -20.29
C SER A 57 -16.97 -25.34 -21.14
N ARG A 58 -17.99 -24.47 -21.29
CA ARG A 58 -19.31 -24.82 -21.84
C ARG A 58 -19.73 -24.08 -23.11
N VAL A 59 -19.07 -22.97 -23.44
CA VAL A 59 -19.45 -22.13 -24.57
C VAL A 59 -18.49 -22.40 -25.72
N GLY A 60 -19.00 -22.89 -26.86
CA GLY A 60 -18.20 -23.01 -28.08
C GLY A 60 -17.77 -21.63 -28.57
N ASP A 61 -16.54 -21.49 -29.07
CA ASP A 61 -15.94 -20.20 -29.48
C ASP A 61 -16.82 -19.39 -30.47
N ALA A 62 -17.71 -20.05 -31.22
CA ALA A 62 -18.66 -19.41 -32.14
C ALA A 62 -19.77 -18.59 -31.45
N GLN A 63 -20.04 -18.78 -30.15
CA GLN A 63 -21.04 -18.05 -29.37
C GLN A 63 -20.44 -16.93 -28.52
N ILE A 64 -19.12 -16.76 -28.54
CA ILE A 64 -18.39 -15.76 -27.75
C ILE A 64 -18.13 -14.52 -28.59
N VAL A 65 -18.77 -13.41 -28.24
CA VAL A 65 -18.45 -12.09 -28.80
C VAL A 65 -17.36 -11.44 -27.95
N GLN A 66 -16.21 -11.13 -28.54
CA GLN A 66 -15.14 -10.43 -27.85
C GLN A 66 -15.48 -8.94 -27.74
N CYS A 67 -15.50 -8.40 -26.52
CA CYS A 67 -15.75 -6.97 -26.27
C CYS A 67 -14.49 -6.11 -26.28
N TYR A 68 -13.40 -6.61 -26.87
CA TYR A 68 -12.13 -5.90 -27.06
C TYR A 68 -11.66 -6.07 -28.51
N GLY A 69 -10.87 -5.10 -29.00
CA GLY A 69 -10.32 -5.12 -30.37
C GLY A 69 -11.28 -4.63 -31.48
N ALA A 70 -10.78 -4.59 -32.71
CA ALA A 70 -11.45 -4.02 -33.89
C ALA A 70 -12.70 -4.77 -34.35
N GLU A 71 -12.93 -5.98 -33.82
CA GLU A 71 -14.08 -6.85 -34.15
C GLU A 71 -15.27 -6.64 -33.19
N GLY A 72 -15.11 -5.81 -32.16
CA GLY A 72 -16.16 -5.50 -31.19
C GLY A 72 -17.25 -4.62 -31.78
N ARG A 73 -18.37 -5.23 -32.19
CA ARG A 73 -19.59 -4.58 -32.72
C ARG A 73 -20.25 -3.59 -31.73
N GLY A 74 -19.61 -2.46 -31.42
CA GLY A 74 -20.09 -1.44 -30.49
C GLY A 74 -20.01 -1.80 -28.99
N CYS A 75 -19.87 -3.09 -28.63
CA CYS A 75 -19.62 -3.55 -27.26
C CYS A 75 -18.49 -2.80 -26.53
N PRO A 76 -17.31 -2.51 -27.14
CA PRO A 76 -16.21 -1.88 -26.41
C PRO A 76 -16.54 -0.49 -25.87
N VAL A 77 -17.36 0.30 -26.56
CA VAL A 77 -17.72 1.66 -26.12
C VAL A 77 -18.73 1.62 -24.97
N VAL A 78 -19.80 0.84 -25.14
CA VAL A 78 -20.85 0.70 -24.11
C VAL A 78 -20.29 0.06 -22.84
N HIS A 79 -19.48 -0.99 -23.00
CA HIS A 79 -18.77 -1.62 -21.89
C HIS A 79 -17.88 -0.62 -21.15
N SER A 80 -17.05 0.14 -21.87
CA SER A 80 -16.15 1.12 -21.24
C SER A 80 -16.92 2.18 -20.45
N ILE A 81 -18.05 2.69 -20.96
CA ILE A 81 -18.87 3.69 -20.26
C ILE A 81 -19.51 3.12 -18.99
N ILE A 82 -20.17 1.96 -19.10
CA ILE A 82 -20.85 1.32 -17.97
C ILE A 82 -19.84 0.90 -16.91
N TYR A 83 -18.75 0.26 -17.33
CA TYR A 83 -17.69 -0.18 -16.45
C TYR A 83 -17.04 1.03 -15.75
N SER A 84 -16.72 2.11 -16.48
CA SER A 84 -16.19 3.34 -15.88
C SER A 84 -17.14 3.94 -14.85
N LEU A 85 -18.45 3.94 -15.11
CA LEU A 85 -19.44 4.45 -14.16
C LEU A 85 -19.52 3.59 -12.90
N ILE A 86 -19.59 2.27 -13.04
CA ILE A 86 -19.60 1.33 -11.91
C ILE A 86 -18.31 1.46 -11.11
N PHE A 87 -17.17 1.52 -11.79
CA PHE A 87 -15.86 1.67 -11.22
C PHE A 87 -15.72 2.98 -10.42
N PHE A 88 -16.15 4.09 -11.02
CA PHE A 88 -16.20 5.39 -10.35
C PHE A 88 -17.05 5.34 -9.08
N LEU A 89 -18.26 4.78 -9.14
CA LEU A 89 -19.13 4.63 -7.97
C LEU A 89 -18.51 3.72 -6.90
N LEU A 90 -17.84 2.63 -7.30
CA LEU A 90 -17.17 1.70 -6.39
C LEU A 90 -16.00 2.38 -5.67
N ILE A 91 -15.19 3.16 -6.39
CA ILE A 91 -14.04 3.87 -5.83
C ILE A 91 -14.49 5.02 -4.91
N VAL A 92 -15.50 5.79 -5.32
CA VAL A 92 -16.08 6.89 -4.52
C VAL A 92 -16.72 6.35 -3.24
N THR A 93 -17.43 5.23 -3.32
CA THR A 93 -17.95 4.59 -2.09
C THR A 93 -16.81 3.96 -1.28
N GLY A 94 -15.81 3.38 -1.95
CA GLY A 94 -14.60 2.82 -1.37
C GLY A 94 -13.90 3.80 -0.43
N PHE A 95 -13.54 4.99 -0.90
CA PHE A 95 -12.82 5.96 -0.05
C PHE A 95 -13.67 6.34 1.18
N ALA A 96 -14.98 6.55 1.01
CA ALA A 96 -15.86 6.91 2.12
C ALA A 96 -15.82 5.85 3.23
N TYR A 97 -15.86 4.57 2.86
CA TYR A 97 -15.73 3.47 3.83
C TYR A 97 -14.31 3.23 4.33
N THR A 98 -13.26 3.58 3.58
CA THR A 98 -11.89 3.55 4.12
C THR A 98 -11.70 4.52 5.29
N THR A 99 -12.35 5.69 5.27
CA THR A 99 -12.32 6.61 6.42
C THR A 99 -12.94 5.99 7.67
N LEU A 100 -14.03 5.23 7.50
CA LEU A 100 -14.69 4.50 8.59
C LEU A 100 -13.84 3.34 9.07
N LEU A 101 -13.20 2.61 8.16
CA LEU A 101 -12.25 1.54 8.47
C LEU A 101 -11.11 2.09 9.33
N GLU A 102 -10.49 3.19 8.91
CA GLU A 102 -9.40 3.84 9.65
C GLU A 102 -9.83 4.25 11.06
N ARG A 103 -10.99 4.92 11.20
CA ARG A 103 -11.52 5.30 12.52
C ARG A 103 -11.72 4.10 13.45
N ARG A 104 -12.12 2.94 12.91
CA ARG A 104 -12.35 1.72 13.69
C ARG A 104 -11.05 1.02 14.07
N VAL A 105 -10.13 0.86 13.11
CA VAL A 105 -8.86 0.17 13.35
C VAL A 105 -8.00 0.97 14.34
N ILE A 106 -7.92 2.29 14.19
CA ILE A 106 -7.18 3.15 15.14
C ILE A 106 -7.82 3.08 16.54
N ALA A 107 -9.16 3.15 16.63
CA ALA A 107 -9.84 3.04 17.91
C ALA A 107 -9.54 1.70 18.60
N PHE A 108 -9.59 0.60 17.84
CA PHE A 108 -9.25 -0.74 18.32
C PHE A 108 -7.81 -0.81 18.85
N LEU A 109 -6.83 -0.31 18.10
CA LEU A 109 -5.42 -0.28 18.54
C LEU A 109 -5.21 0.59 19.79
N GLN A 110 -6.00 1.65 19.95
CA GLN A 110 -5.96 2.55 21.10
C GLN A 110 -6.83 2.07 22.27
N GLN A 111 -7.36 0.83 22.23
CA GLN A 111 -8.27 0.28 23.24
C GLN A 111 -9.51 1.16 23.53
N ARG A 112 -9.99 1.91 22.53
CA ARG A 112 -11.23 2.68 22.60
C ARG A 112 -12.24 2.20 21.56
N VAL A 113 -13.51 2.52 21.80
CA VAL A 113 -14.58 2.11 20.90
C VAL A 113 -14.70 3.10 19.74
N GLY A 114 -14.67 2.58 18.51
CA GLY A 114 -14.84 3.37 17.29
C GLY A 114 -16.26 3.93 17.11
N PRO A 115 -16.55 4.59 15.98
CA PRO A 115 -17.87 5.17 15.72
C PRO A 115 -19.01 4.13 15.81
N ASN A 116 -19.93 4.35 16.76
CA ASN A 116 -21.06 3.45 17.06
C ASN A 116 -22.43 4.16 17.02
N ARG A 117 -22.50 5.43 16.62
CA ARG A 117 -23.72 6.26 16.74
C ARG A 117 -24.46 6.50 15.43
N ALA A 118 -23.77 6.92 14.37
CA ALA A 118 -24.39 7.23 13.08
C ALA A 118 -24.78 5.96 12.30
N GLY A 119 -25.93 5.38 12.65
CA GLY A 119 -26.43 4.12 12.08
C GLY A 119 -25.89 2.87 12.79
N PRO A 120 -26.37 1.67 12.41
CA PRO A 120 -25.89 0.42 12.98
C PRO A 120 -24.39 0.32 12.75
N LYS A 121 -23.61 0.13 13.82
CA LYS A 121 -22.14 0.07 13.72
C LYS A 121 -21.49 1.33 13.11
N GLY A 122 -22.17 2.47 13.06
CA GLY A 122 -21.61 3.71 12.52
C GLY A 122 -21.52 3.77 10.98
N LEU A 123 -22.16 2.85 10.25
CA LEU A 123 -22.08 2.75 8.78
C LEU A 123 -22.54 4.00 8.03
N LEU A 124 -23.40 4.83 8.63
CA LEU A 124 -23.91 6.06 8.03
C LEU A 124 -23.01 7.27 8.34
N GLN A 125 -21.90 7.09 9.06
CA GLN A 125 -20.98 8.17 9.40
C GLN A 125 -20.38 8.86 8.16
N PRO A 126 -19.88 8.15 7.14
CA PRO A 126 -19.32 8.81 5.95
C PRO A 126 -20.37 9.63 5.19
N LEU A 127 -21.62 9.17 5.18
CA LEU A 127 -22.74 9.91 4.58
C LEU A 127 -23.02 11.22 5.33
N ALA A 128 -23.03 11.17 6.67
CA ALA A 128 -23.19 12.37 7.49
C ALA A 128 -22.04 13.38 7.28
N ASP A 129 -20.80 12.88 7.17
CA ASP A 129 -19.62 13.71 6.92
C ASP A 129 -19.69 14.36 5.51
N ALA A 130 -20.12 13.61 4.50
CA ALA A 130 -20.32 14.12 3.14
C ALA A 130 -21.40 15.22 3.08
N ILE A 131 -22.57 14.97 3.67
CA ILE A 131 -23.66 15.97 3.74
C ILE A 131 -23.16 17.24 4.43
N LYS A 132 -22.47 17.09 5.56
CA LYS A 132 -21.88 18.23 6.28
C LYS A 132 -20.96 19.05 5.38
N LEU A 133 -20.07 18.41 4.62
CA LEU A 133 -19.07 19.11 3.80
C LEU A 133 -19.69 19.81 2.58
N ILE A 134 -20.79 19.27 2.02
CA ILE A 134 -21.53 19.90 0.91
C ILE A 134 -22.24 21.18 1.36
N PHE A 135 -22.88 21.16 2.53
CA PHE A 135 -23.58 22.32 3.09
C PHE A 135 -22.68 23.27 3.89
N LYS A 136 -21.40 22.92 4.05
CA LYS A 136 -20.44 23.77 4.73
C LYS A 136 -20.08 24.93 3.81
N GLU A 137 -20.04 26.13 4.38
CA GLU A 137 -19.67 27.36 3.68
C GLU A 137 -18.34 27.22 2.94
N ASP A 138 -18.36 27.46 1.64
CA ASP A 138 -17.18 27.45 0.79
C ASP A 138 -16.57 28.85 0.71
N ILE A 139 -15.51 29.08 1.49
CA ILE A 139 -14.83 30.37 1.60
C ILE A 139 -13.65 30.39 0.62
N THR A 140 -13.52 31.50 -0.13
CA THR A 140 -12.34 31.82 -0.94
C THR A 140 -11.67 33.06 -0.36
N PRO A 141 -10.38 33.01 0.04
CA PRO A 141 -9.68 34.18 0.52
C PRO A 141 -9.65 35.30 -0.54
N GLY A 142 -9.75 36.56 -0.10
CA GLY A 142 -9.81 37.71 -1.00
C GLY A 142 -8.54 37.92 -1.84
N GLU A 143 -7.38 37.57 -1.27
CA GLU A 143 -6.08 37.71 -1.92
C GLU A 143 -5.61 36.44 -2.65
N ALA A 144 -6.41 35.36 -2.66
CA ALA A 144 -6.06 34.12 -3.34
C ALA A 144 -6.19 34.24 -4.88
N ASP A 145 -5.31 33.55 -5.60
CA ASP A 145 -5.41 33.41 -7.05
C ASP A 145 -6.59 32.47 -7.39
N ARG A 146 -7.73 33.05 -7.76
CA ARG A 146 -9.00 32.32 -7.96
C ARG A 146 -8.92 31.14 -8.94
N PRO A 147 -8.41 31.27 -10.18
CA PRO A 147 -8.37 30.14 -11.10
C PRO A 147 -7.50 29.00 -10.57
N ILE A 148 -6.32 29.29 -10.04
CA ILE A 148 -5.41 28.23 -9.57
C ILE A 148 -5.92 27.62 -8.26
N TYR A 149 -6.52 28.43 -7.38
CA TYR A 149 -7.12 27.98 -6.14
C TYR A 149 -8.25 26.96 -6.37
N LEU A 150 -9.06 27.16 -7.42
CA LEU A 150 -10.13 26.23 -7.82
C LEU A 150 -9.60 25.00 -8.57
N LEU A 151 -8.52 25.15 -9.35
CA LEU A 151 -7.94 24.07 -10.14
C LEU A 151 -7.13 23.08 -9.30
N ALA A 152 -6.45 23.55 -8.26
CA ALA A 152 -5.54 22.72 -7.45
C ALA A 152 -6.21 21.47 -6.84
N PRO A 153 -7.41 21.53 -6.23
CA PRO A 153 -8.09 20.32 -5.74
C PRO A 153 -8.46 19.35 -6.87
N ILE A 154 -8.84 19.86 -8.04
CA ILE A 154 -9.16 19.04 -9.23
C ILE A 154 -7.91 18.29 -9.70
N LEU A 155 -6.76 18.98 -9.75
CA LEU A 155 -5.48 18.38 -10.11
C LEU A 155 -4.99 17.32 -9.11
N LYS A 156 -5.50 17.31 -7.87
CA LYS A 156 -5.21 16.25 -6.91
C LYS A 156 -6.18 15.06 -7.04
N VAL A 157 -7.48 15.32 -7.23
CA VAL A 157 -8.52 14.28 -7.32
C VAL A 157 -8.46 13.50 -8.63
N VAL A 158 -8.34 14.18 -9.77
CA VAL A 158 -8.45 13.54 -11.08
C VAL A 158 -7.36 12.47 -11.26
N PRO A 159 -6.08 12.73 -10.96
CA PRO A 159 -5.05 11.69 -10.98
C PRO A 159 -5.37 10.49 -10.10
N ALA A 160 -5.88 10.70 -8.88
CA ALA A 160 -6.21 9.62 -7.96
C ALA A 160 -7.33 8.70 -8.50
N LEU A 161 -8.27 9.24 -9.28
CA LEU A 161 -9.34 8.46 -9.91
C LEU A 161 -8.87 7.68 -11.14
N ILE A 162 -8.04 8.30 -11.99
CA ILE A 162 -7.59 7.67 -13.25
C ILE A 162 -6.39 6.75 -13.07
N LEU A 163 -5.68 6.82 -11.94
CA LEU A 163 -4.49 5.99 -11.67
C LEU A 163 -4.78 4.49 -11.85
N LEU A 164 -5.97 4.06 -11.42
CA LEU A 164 -6.37 2.66 -11.44
C LEU A 164 -6.97 2.18 -12.76
N ALA A 165 -7.10 3.05 -13.77
CA ALA A 165 -7.64 2.68 -15.07
C ALA A 165 -6.80 1.60 -15.79
N VAL A 166 -5.50 1.55 -15.50
CA VAL A 166 -4.53 0.66 -16.16
C VAL A 166 -4.34 -0.68 -15.42
N VAL A 167 -4.84 -0.78 -14.19
CA VAL A 167 -4.66 -2.01 -13.40
C VAL A 167 -5.81 -2.97 -13.66
N PRO A 168 -5.55 -4.23 -14.06
CA PRO A 168 -6.61 -5.22 -14.19
C PRO A 168 -7.10 -5.69 -12.82
N PHE A 169 -8.42 -5.79 -12.66
CA PHE A 169 -9.05 -6.26 -11.42
C PHE A 169 -9.32 -7.77 -11.40
N GLY A 170 -9.17 -8.44 -12.54
CA GLY A 170 -9.32 -9.89 -12.67
C GLY A 170 -9.07 -10.39 -14.09
N PRO A 171 -9.15 -11.70 -14.31
CA PRO A 171 -9.11 -12.28 -15.66
C PRO A 171 -10.39 -11.97 -16.44
N ASP A 172 -10.36 -12.14 -17.76
CA ASP A 172 -11.52 -11.85 -18.60
C ASP A 172 -12.72 -12.73 -18.19
N MET A 173 -13.87 -12.09 -17.95
CA MET A 173 -15.10 -12.76 -17.55
C MET A 173 -16.01 -12.99 -18.75
N LEU A 174 -16.61 -14.18 -18.84
CA LEU A 174 -17.71 -14.45 -19.76
C LEU A 174 -19.03 -14.04 -19.10
N VAL A 175 -19.68 -13.02 -19.64
CA VAL A 175 -20.99 -12.55 -19.19
C VAL A 175 -22.06 -12.98 -20.20
N PRO A 176 -23.08 -13.77 -19.79
CA PRO A 176 -24.21 -14.08 -20.66
C PRO A 176 -25.11 -12.84 -20.80
N TRP A 177 -25.59 -12.57 -22.02
CA TRP A 177 -26.52 -11.47 -22.28
C TRP A 177 -27.89 -11.97 -22.75
N PHE A 178 -28.88 -11.08 -22.69
CA PHE A 178 -30.28 -11.39 -23.03
C PHE A 178 -30.50 -11.85 -24.48
N ASP A 179 -29.52 -11.67 -25.36
CA ASP A 179 -29.56 -12.08 -26.77
C ASP A 179 -29.10 -13.53 -27.00
N GLY A 180 -28.82 -14.29 -25.94
CA GLY A 180 -28.36 -15.69 -26.02
C GLY A 180 -26.89 -15.86 -26.41
N MET A 181 -26.13 -14.76 -26.51
CA MET A 181 -24.69 -14.73 -26.78
C MET A 181 -23.90 -14.50 -25.49
N TRP A 182 -22.65 -14.99 -25.45
CA TRP A 182 -21.73 -14.75 -24.35
C TRP A 182 -20.72 -13.68 -24.74
N TYR A 183 -20.46 -12.75 -23.82
CA TYR A 183 -19.52 -11.65 -24.06
C TYR A 183 -18.27 -11.86 -23.20
N ARG A 184 -17.10 -11.86 -23.84
CA ARG A 184 -15.82 -11.87 -23.10
C ARG A 184 -15.46 -10.44 -22.72
N VAL A 185 -15.62 -10.14 -21.45
CA VAL A 185 -15.51 -8.82 -20.86
C VAL A 185 -14.22 -8.72 -20.04
N PRO A 186 -13.26 -7.85 -20.43
CA PRO A 186 -12.07 -7.63 -19.63
C PRO A 186 -12.43 -6.87 -18.35
N LEU A 187 -11.84 -7.30 -17.22
CA LEU A 187 -11.98 -6.65 -15.91
C LEU A 187 -10.94 -5.55 -15.67
N GLY A 188 -10.50 -4.87 -16.74
CA GLY A 188 -9.69 -3.66 -16.69
C GLY A 188 -10.32 -2.61 -17.60
N LEU A 189 -10.08 -1.31 -17.33
CA LEU A 189 -10.55 -0.25 -18.23
C LEU A 189 -9.70 -0.20 -19.50
N ALA A 190 -8.38 -0.14 -19.35
CA ALA A 190 -7.45 0.00 -20.47
C ALA A 190 -6.15 -0.77 -20.21
N ASP A 191 -5.82 -1.69 -21.11
CA ASP A 191 -4.50 -2.33 -21.16
C ASP A 191 -3.61 -1.55 -22.13
N VAL A 192 -2.83 -0.62 -21.60
CA VAL A 192 -1.87 0.18 -22.37
C VAL A 192 -0.49 -0.45 -22.31
N ASN A 193 0.17 -0.56 -23.47
CA ASN A 193 1.53 -1.11 -23.59
C ASN A 193 2.55 -0.42 -22.67
N VAL A 194 2.31 0.85 -22.33
CA VAL A 194 3.17 1.69 -21.47
C VAL A 194 2.54 1.95 -20.09
N GLY A 195 1.96 0.90 -19.49
CA GLY A 195 1.17 1.04 -18.28
C GLY A 195 1.91 1.55 -17.05
N ILE A 196 3.17 1.16 -16.84
CA ILE A 196 3.97 1.70 -15.72
C ILE A 196 4.33 3.18 -15.92
N LEU A 197 4.65 3.59 -17.15
CA LEU A 197 4.90 5.01 -17.46
C LEU A 197 3.65 5.86 -17.24
N TRP A 198 2.46 5.30 -17.52
CA TRP A 198 1.20 5.94 -17.18
C TRP A 198 1.07 6.16 -15.67
N LEU A 199 1.34 5.12 -14.85
CA LEU A 199 1.28 5.25 -13.39
C LEU A 199 2.20 6.37 -12.89
N LEU A 200 3.44 6.41 -13.35
CA LEU A 200 4.41 7.46 -12.99
C LEU A 200 3.95 8.84 -13.43
N ALA A 201 3.52 9.00 -14.68
CA ALA A 201 3.09 10.29 -15.20
C ALA A 201 1.86 10.84 -14.46
N VAL A 202 0.89 9.98 -14.13
CA VAL A 202 -0.32 10.37 -13.41
C VAL A 202 0.00 10.73 -11.96
N THR A 203 0.86 9.98 -11.27
CA THR A 203 1.28 10.35 -9.90
C THR A 203 2.00 11.70 -9.88
N SER A 204 2.88 11.98 -10.84
CA SER A 204 3.58 13.26 -10.94
C SER A 204 2.60 14.44 -11.04
N ILE A 205 1.51 14.31 -11.80
CA ILE A 205 0.48 15.36 -11.91
C ILE A 205 -0.18 15.65 -10.54
N GLY A 206 -0.39 14.62 -9.73
CA GLY A 206 -0.96 14.76 -8.39
C GLY A 206 -0.08 15.60 -7.44
N THR A 207 1.25 15.61 -7.62
CA THR A 207 2.18 16.43 -6.84
C THR A 207 2.01 17.93 -7.15
N TYR A 208 1.76 18.29 -8.41
CA TYR A 208 1.50 19.67 -8.82
C TYR A 208 0.25 20.25 -8.16
N GLY A 209 -0.79 19.43 -7.96
CA GLY A 209 -1.98 19.86 -7.23
C GLY A 209 -1.67 20.37 -5.81
N VAL A 210 -0.71 19.75 -5.13
CA VAL A 210 -0.29 20.14 -3.77
C VAL A 210 0.50 21.46 -3.77
N VAL A 211 1.42 21.62 -4.72
CA VAL A 211 2.23 22.84 -4.85
C VAL A 211 1.35 24.05 -5.16
N LEU A 212 0.46 23.88 -6.15
CA LEU A 212 -0.44 24.94 -6.60
C LEU A 212 -1.45 25.31 -5.53
N ALA A 213 -1.91 24.36 -4.71
CA ALA A 213 -2.78 24.65 -3.56
C ALA A 213 -2.11 25.58 -2.55
N GLY A 214 -0.86 25.27 -2.18
CA GLY A 214 -0.08 26.10 -1.26
C GLY A 214 0.19 27.50 -1.83
N TRP A 215 0.55 27.60 -3.11
CA TRP A 215 0.86 28.88 -3.77
C TRP A 215 -0.37 29.75 -4.01
N ALA A 216 -1.48 29.18 -4.51
CA ALA A 216 -2.68 29.93 -4.87
C ALA A 216 -3.43 30.51 -3.66
N SER A 217 -3.22 29.94 -2.48
CA SER A 217 -3.80 30.41 -1.22
C SER A 217 -3.31 31.80 -0.80
N ASN A 218 -2.20 32.30 -1.38
CA ASN A 218 -1.53 33.56 -1.06
C ASN A 218 -1.24 33.76 0.45
N ASN A 219 -1.06 32.66 1.18
CA ASN A 219 -0.61 32.66 2.56
C ASN A 219 0.78 32.01 2.66
N LYS A 220 1.76 32.76 3.17
CA LYS A 220 3.16 32.29 3.32
C LYS A 220 3.26 31.01 4.14
N TYR A 221 2.35 30.82 5.11
CA TYR A 221 2.32 29.63 5.94
C TYR A 221 1.93 28.39 5.14
N SER A 222 0.85 28.48 4.35
CA SER A 222 0.37 27.42 3.47
C SER A 222 1.33 27.12 2.34
N MET A 223 2.00 28.17 1.81
CA MET A 223 3.05 28.03 0.80
C MET A 223 4.25 27.23 1.34
N LEU A 224 4.67 27.45 2.59
CA LEU A 224 5.75 26.68 3.21
C LEU A 224 5.35 25.20 3.39
N GLY A 225 4.11 24.93 3.77
CA GLY A 225 3.56 23.56 3.81
C GLY A 225 3.56 22.89 2.44
N GLY A 226 3.07 23.58 1.40
CA GLY A 226 3.06 23.07 0.03
C GLY A 226 4.46 22.79 -0.53
N LEU A 227 5.44 23.65 -0.26
CA LEU A 227 6.84 23.45 -0.68
C LEU A 227 7.51 22.26 0.02
N ARG A 228 7.21 22.04 1.32
CA ARG A 228 7.73 20.86 2.04
C ARG A 228 7.10 19.57 1.51
N ALA A 229 5.79 19.58 1.24
CA ALA A 229 5.09 18.44 0.65
C ALA A 229 5.64 18.06 -0.71
N SER A 230 5.82 19.04 -1.59
CA SER A 230 6.33 18.79 -2.94
C SER A 230 7.75 18.27 -2.94
N ALA A 231 8.63 18.87 -2.14
CA ALA A 231 10.01 18.40 -2.01
C ALA A 231 10.08 16.96 -1.49
N GLN A 232 9.19 16.58 -0.56
CA GLN A 232 9.06 15.20 -0.11
C GLN A 232 8.59 14.29 -1.24
N MET A 233 7.41 14.55 -1.82
CA MET A 233 6.83 13.68 -2.85
C MET A 233 7.80 13.46 -4.02
N LEU A 234 8.38 14.53 -4.56
CA LEU A 234 9.38 14.45 -5.65
C LEU A 234 10.63 13.64 -5.27
N SER A 235 11.10 13.74 -4.03
CA SER A 235 12.29 12.99 -3.59
C SER A 235 12.05 11.48 -3.53
N TYR A 236 10.85 11.07 -3.14
CA TYR A 236 10.50 9.65 -3.03
C TYR A 236 10.01 9.07 -4.37
N GLU A 237 9.52 9.91 -5.28
CA GLU A 237 9.14 9.54 -6.64
C GLU A 237 10.32 8.94 -7.43
N LEU A 238 11.55 9.45 -7.24
CA LEU A 238 12.76 8.88 -7.84
C LEU A 238 13.00 7.42 -7.41
N SER A 239 12.86 7.13 -6.11
CA SER A 239 13.05 5.77 -5.58
C SER A 239 11.90 4.85 -6.00
N LEU A 240 10.68 5.39 -6.07
CA LEU A 240 9.50 4.70 -6.58
C LEU A 240 9.68 4.31 -8.06
N GLY A 241 10.15 5.23 -8.92
CA GLY A 241 10.41 4.94 -10.33
C GLY A 241 11.45 3.84 -10.55
N LEU A 242 12.57 3.88 -9.82
CA LEU A 242 13.60 2.85 -9.90
C LEU A 242 13.09 1.46 -9.47
N THR A 243 12.27 1.40 -8.43
CA THR A 243 11.71 0.12 -7.94
C THR A 243 10.57 -0.42 -8.81
N MET A 244 9.85 0.45 -9.51
CA MET A 244 8.88 0.04 -10.54
C MET A 244 9.56 -0.48 -11.82
N ALA A 245 10.82 -0.13 -12.08
CA ALA A 245 11.56 -0.66 -13.22
C ALA A 245 11.89 -2.16 -13.09
N ILE A 246 11.96 -2.69 -11.87
CA ILE A 246 12.34 -4.08 -11.61
C ILE A 246 11.34 -5.09 -12.20
N PRO A 247 10.01 -4.98 -11.94
CA PRO A 247 9.01 -5.81 -12.64
C PRO A 247 9.13 -5.76 -14.17
N ILE A 248 9.45 -4.59 -14.75
CA ILE A 248 9.64 -4.42 -16.20
C ILE A 248 10.81 -5.28 -16.69
N MET A 249 11.93 -5.25 -15.96
CA MET A 249 13.13 -6.00 -16.33
C MET A 249 12.89 -7.52 -16.27
N ILE A 250 12.14 -7.99 -15.28
CA ILE A 250 11.86 -9.43 -15.10
C ILE A 250 10.92 -9.94 -16.19
N VAL A 251 9.89 -9.17 -16.56
CA VAL A 251 8.84 -9.61 -17.50
C VAL A 251 9.18 -9.28 -18.95
N GLY A 252 9.91 -8.20 -19.20
CA GLY A 252 10.15 -7.68 -20.55
C GLY A 252 8.96 -6.93 -21.17
N SER A 253 7.93 -6.60 -20.37
CA SER A 253 6.76 -5.81 -20.79
C SER A 253 6.52 -4.65 -19.80
N MET A 254 6.01 -3.54 -20.31
CA MET A 254 5.58 -2.38 -19.51
C MET A 254 4.07 -2.36 -19.24
N SER A 255 3.30 -3.33 -19.79
CA SER A 255 1.89 -3.51 -19.45
C SER A 255 1.76 -4.07 -18.04
N VAL A 256 0.89 -3.46 -17.23
CA VAL A 256 0.55 -3.97 -15.89
C VAL A 256 -0.21 -5.30 -16.00
N GLY A 257 -0.97 -5.51 -17.08
CA GLY A 257 -1.66 -6.75 -17.37
C GLY A 257 -0.71 -7.93 -17.53
N ASP A 258 0.32 -7.76 -18.35
CA ASP A 258 1.34 -8.79 -18.57
C ASP A 258 2.14 -9.09 -17.31
N ILE A 259 2.46 -8.05 -16.53
CA ILE A 259 3.15 -8.20 -15.25
C ILE A 259 2.34 -9.06 -14.28
N VAL A 260 1.04 -8.79 -14.14
CA VAL A 260 0.18 -9.59 -13.26
C VAL A 260 0.04 -11.02 -13.76
N ARG A 261 -0.09 -11.23 -15.07
CA ARG A 261 -0.18 -12.58 -15.68
C ARG A 261 1.10 -13.40 -15.49
N SER A 262 2.26 -12.75 -15.38
CA SER A 262 3.53 -13.44 -15.12
C SER A 262 3.69 -13.97 -13.68
N GLN A 263 2.77 -13.60 -12.78
CA GLN A 263 2.82 -13.86 -11.34
C GLN A 263 1.72 -14.84 -10.87
N THR A 264 1.47 -15.91 -11.63
CA THR A 264 0.39 -16.88 -11.35
C THR A 264 0.58 -17.58 -10.00
N TYR A 265 1.79 -18.07 -9.72
CA TYR A 265 2.06 -18.85 -8.51
C TYR A 265 2.79 -18.04 -7.43
N ILE A 266 2.64 -18.43 -6.16
CA ILE A 266 3.30 -17.77 -5.01
C ILE A 266 4.81 -17.63 -5.22
N TYR A 267 5.48 -18.67 -5.72
CA TYR A 267 6.93 -18.65 -5.93
C TYR A 267 7.36 -17.71 -7.08
N GLN A 268 6.44 -17.28 -7.93
CA GLN A 268 6.68 -16.32 -9.01
C GLN A 268 6.47 -14.87 -8.57
N TRP A 269 5.93 -14.62 -7.37
CA TRP A 269 5.74 -13.26 -6.89
C TRP A 269 7.07 -12.53 -6.74
N PHE A 270 7.13 -11.30 -7.26
CA PHE A 270 8.39 -10.55 -7.28
C PHE A 270 8.85 -10.12 -5.89
N ILE A 271 7.96 -10.15 -4.88
CA ILE A 271 8.35 -9.94 -3.50
C ILE A 271 9.41 -10.95 -3.03
N PHE A 272 9.35 -12.21 -3.49
CA PHE A 272 10.32 -13.23 -3.09
C PHE A 272 11.60 -13.18 -3.91
N GLN A 273 11.53 -12.62 -5.13
CA GLN A 273 12.70 -12.45 -5.99
C GLN A 273 13.55 -11.25 -5.55
N ASN A 274 12.90 -10.12 -5.26
CA ASN A 274 13.55 -8.91 -4.78
C ASN A 274 12.73 -8.24 -3.66
N PRO A 275 12.84 -8.73 -2.41
CA PRO A 275 12.13 -8.16 -1.27
C PRO A 275 12.60 -6.74 -0.92
N LEU A 276 13.86 -6.41 -1.24
CA LEU A 276 14.44 -5.08 -1.03
C LEU A 276 13.67 -4.04 -1.83
N ALA A 277 13.43 -4.32 -3.12
CA ALA A 277 12.69 -3.43 -4.00
C ALA A 277 11.23 -3.27 -3.58
N ALA A 278 10.57 -4.36 -3.18
CA ALA A 278 9.20 -4.32 -2.67
C ALA A 278 9.08 -3.43 -1.41
N GLY A 279 10.05 -3.53 -0.49
CA GLY A 279 10.10 -2.71 0.72
C GLY A 279 10.32 -1.23 0.42
N ILE A 280 11.26 -0.90 -0.47
CA ILE A 280 11.51 0.48 -0.91
C ILE A 280 10.28 1.05 -1.61
N LEU A 281 9.65 0.29 -2.51
CA LEU A 281 8.44 0.71 -3.20
C LEU A 281 7.33 1.02 -2.19
N PHE A 282 7.10 0.13 -1.21
CA PHE A 282 6.08 0.35 -0.18
C PHE A 282 6.33 1.64 0.62
N ILE A 283 7.57 1.87 1.05
CA ILE A 283 7.93 3.08 1.81
C ILE A 283 7.81 4.34 0.94
N ALA A 284 8.19 4.27 -0.33
CA ALA A 284 8.07 5.40 -1.25
C ALA A 284 6.61 5.74 -1.54
N LEU A 285 5.76 4.71 -1.72
CA LEU A 285 4.32 4.91 -1.87
C LEU A 285 3.66 5.47 -0.60
N LEU A 286 4.13 5.10 0.59
CA LEU A 286 3.69 5.73 1.85
C LEU A 286 4.04 7.22 1.91
N ALA A 287 5.25 7.58 1.48
CA ALA A 287 5.71 8.97 1.44
C ALA A 287 4.93 9.82 0.42
N GLU A 288 4.55 9.23 -0.72
CA GLU A 288 3.74 9.87 -1.77
C GLU A 288 2.31 10.20 -1.29
N LEU A 289 1.77 9.39 -0.39
CA LEU A 289 0.45 9.60 0.21
C LEU A 289 0.44 10.65 1.33
N ASN A 290 1.60 11.23 1.68
CA ASN A 290 1.75 12.17 2.79
C ASN A 290 1.15 11.64 4.11
N ARG A 291 1.23 10.32 4.36
CA ARG A 291 0.63 9.72 5.55
C ARG A 291 1.64 9.46 6.66
N SER A 292 1.21 9.61 7.91
CA SER A 292 2.02 9.32 9.10
C SER A 292 2.71 7.96 8.96
N PRO A 293 4.05 7.88 9.11
CA PRO A 293 4.96 8.88 9.71
C PRO A 293 5.49 9.98 8.77
N PHE A 294 5.10 9.97 7.49
CA PHE A 294 5.51 10.89 6.43
C PHE A 294 4.51 12.07 6.23
N ASP A 295 3.64 12.36 7.21
CA ASP A 295 2.63 13.43 7.17
C ASP A 295 3.16 14.81 7.60
N LEU A 296 4.46 15.06 7.38
CA LEU A 296 5.14 16.29 7.81
C LEU A 296 4.59 17.59 7.24
N PRO A 297 4.09 17.65 5.98
CA PRO A 297 3.53 18.88 5.46
C PRO A 297 2.18 19.24 6.08
N GLU A 298 1.50 18.26 6.68
CA GLU A 298 0.14 18.38 7.22
C GLU A 298 0.09 18.32 8.75
N ALA A 299 1.24 18.13 9.40
CA ALA A 299 1.30 17.92 10.84
C ALA A 299 0.67 19.10 11.60
N GLU A 300 -0.46 18.82 12.27
CA GLU A 300 -1.23 19.80 13.06
C GLU A 300 -0.37 20.53 14.11
N GLN A 301 0.66 19.84 14.62
CA GLN A 301 1.58 20.32 15.65
C GLN A 301 2.65 21.27 15.13
N GLU A 302 2.92 21.32 13.82
CA GLU A 302 3.91 22.23 13.22
C GLU A 302 3.25 23.23 12.27
N LEU A 303 2.61 22.71 11.21
CA LEU A 303 2.16 23.49 10.05
C LEU A 303 0.62 23.50 9.88
N THR A 304 -0.13 23.11 10.92
CA THR A 304 -1.61 23.11 10.97
C THR A 304 -2.26 22.77 9.62
N GLN A 305 -1.99 21.58 9.06
CA GLN A 305 -2.58 21.08 7.79
C GLN A 305 -2.02 21.68 6.48
N GLY A 306 -0.95 22.48 6.54
CA GLY A 306 -0.10 22.83 5.40
C GLY A 306 -0.81 23.56 4.27
N PHE A 307 -0.87 22.93 3.09
CA PHE A 307 -1.46 23.51 1.88
C PHE A 307 -3.00 23.53 1.90
N MET A 308 -3.64 22.85 2.85
CA MET A 308 -5.11 22.75 2.94
C MET A 308 -5.75 23.79 3.87
N THR A 309 -4.95 24.56 4.61
CA THR A 309 -5.39 25.52 5.65
C THR A 309 -6.48 26.49 5.21
N GLU A 310 -6.37 27.04 3.99
CA GLU A 310 -7.31 28.04 3.48
C GLU A 310 -8.57 27.43 2.85
N TYR A 311 -8.57 26.12 2.60
CA TYR A 311 -9.66 25.43 1.92
C TYR A 311 -10.80 25.08 2.88
N SER A 312 -12.05 25.34 2.47
CA SER A 312 -13.26 24.98 3.21
C SER A 312 -14.21 24.14 2.37
N GLY A 313 -15.22 23.57 3.03
CA GLY A 313 -16.32 22.83 2.41
C GLY A 313 -15.85 21.70 1.49
N MET A 314 -16.36 21.71 0.25
CA MET A 314 -16.11 20.64 -0.72
C MET A 314 -14.67 20.67 -1.27
N LYS A 315 -14.01 21.83 -1.34
CA LYS A 315 -12.63 21.92 -1.84
C LYS A 315 -11.64 21.29 -0.86
N PHE A 316 -11.85 21.50 0.43
CA PHE A 316 -11.13 20.75 1.47
C PHE A 316 -11.43 19.25 1.37
N ALA A 317 -12.71 18.89 1.24
CA ALA A 317 -13.13 17.50 1.14
C ALA A 317 -12.48 16.77 -0.05
N SER A 318 -12.27 17.47 -1.18
CA SER A 318 -11.62 16.90 -2.36
C SER A 318 -10.15 16.55 -2.14
N PHE A 319 -9.38 17.32 -1.38
CA PHE A 319 -7.99 16.95 -1.05
C PHE A 319 -7.93 15.69 -0.19
N MET A 320 -8.73 15.66 0.89
CA MET A 320 -8.85 14.48 1.74
C MET A 320 -9.33 13.26 0.96
N MET A 321 -10.33 13.43 0.08
CA MET A 321 -10.82 12.36 -0.78
C MET A 321 -9.69 11.81 -1.65
N ALA A 322 -8.88 12.68 -2.28
CA ALA A 322 -7.77 12.25 -3.12
C ALA A 322 -6.69 11.48 -2.35
N GLU A 323 -6.42 11.82 -1.09
CA GLU A 323 -5.50 11.04 -0.24
C GLU A 323 -6.02 9.63 0.05
N TYR A 324 -7.30 9.50 0.45
CA TYR A 324 -7.90 8.18 0.71
C TYR A 324 -8.05 7.34 -0.56
N LEU A 325 -8.37 7.99 -1.69
CA LEU A 325 -8.34 7.35 -3.01
C LEU A 325 -6.92 6.87 -3.35
N GLY A 326 -5.93 7.71 -3.08
CA GLY A 326 -4.51 7.36 -3.21
C GLY A 326 -4.15 6.13 -2.37
N MET A 327 -4.64 6.01 -1.12
CA MET A 327 -4.39 4.83 -0.29
C MET A 327 -4.89 3.54 -0.94
N ILE A 328 -6.11 3.55 -1.49
CA ILE A 328 -6.64 2.41 -2.24
C ILE A 328 -5.76 2.14 -3.45
N ALA A 329 -5.42 3.20 -4.20
CA ALA A 329 -4.72 3.06 -5.46
C ALA A 329 -3.29 2.53 -5.30
N VAL A 330 -2.55 3.05 -4.33
CA VAL A 330 -1.23 2.55 -3.91
C VAL A 330 -1.30 1.08 -3.50
N SER A 331 -2.32 0.70 -2.72
CA SER A 331 -2.51 -0.70 -2.28
C SER A 331 -2.73 -1.64 -3.45
N VAL A 332 -3.48 -1.19 -4.46
CA VAL A 332 -3.66 -1.94 -5.71
C VAL A 332 -2.36 -2.00 -6.50
N VAL A 333 -1.64 -0.89 -6.66
CA VAL A 333 -0.38 -0.83 -7.43
C VAL A 333 0.68 -1.76 -6.85
N ILE A 334 0.94 -1.71 -5.54
CA ILE A 334 1.92 -2.61 -4.92
C ILE A 334 1.50 -4.08 -5.01
N SER A 335 0.20 -4.35 -4.84
CA SER A 335 -0.35 -5.69 -4.99
C SER A 335 -0.13 -6.22 -6.41
N SER A 336 -0.38 -5.39 -7.43
CA SER A 336 -0.27 -5.76 -8.85
C SER A 336 1.16 -5.89 -9.34
N LEU A 337 2.11 -5.11 -8.81
CA LEU A 337 3.50 -5.17 -9.25
C LEU A 337 4.30 -6.29 -8.56
N TYR A 338 4.08 -6.53 -7.27
CA TYR A 338 4.94 -7.42 -6.46
C TYR A 338 4.27 -8.66 -5.88
N LEU A 339 2.94 -8.68 -5.79
CA LEU A 339 2.17 -9.74 -5.12
C LEU A 339 1.14 -10.40 -6.03
N GLY A 340 1.31 -10.37 -7.35
CA GLY A 340 0.43 -11.09 -8.28
C GLY A 340 -0.92 -10.43 -8.55
N GLY A 341 -1.18 -9.21 -8.08
CA GLY A 341 -2.43 -8.49 -8.37
C GLY A 341 -3.67 -9.29 -7.98
N TYR A 342 -4.49 -9.64 -8.96
CA TYR A 342 -5.69 -10.46 -8.80
C TYR A 342 -5.40 -11.97 -8.66
N GLN A 343 -4.19 -12.44 -8.97
CA GLN A 343 -3.81 -13.85 -8.84
C GLN A 343 -3.66 -14.22 -7.36
N ASP A 344 -4.24 -15.34 -6.94
CA ASP A 344 -4.19 -15.83 -5.56
C ASP A 344 -2.86 -16.49 -5.18
N GLY A 345 -2.05 -16.86 -6.18
CA GLY A 345 -0.80 -17.59 -6.01
C GLY A 345 -0.95 -19.11 -6.02
N PHE A 346 -2.18 -19.63 -5.99
CA PHE A 346 -2.48 -21.06 -6.04
C PHE A 346 -3.09 -21.48 -7.40
N GLY A 347 -3.38 -20.52 -8.28
CA GLY A 347 -3.97 -20.77 -9.60
C GLY A 347 -5.47 -21.05 -9.57
N ILE A 348 -6.15 -20.76 -8.44
CA ILE A 348 -7.60 -20.98 -8.32
C ILE A 348 -8.36 -19.93 -9.13
N VAL A 349 -7.80 -18.73 -9.27
CA VAL A 349 -8.41 -17.61 -10.00
C VAL A 349 -8.55 -17.90 -11.49
N ASP A 350 -7.64 -18.68 -12.08
CA ASP A 350 -7.72 -19.06 -13.50
C ASP A 350 -8.91 -20.01 -13.76
N ASN A 351 -9.28 -20.84 -12.78
CA ASN A 351 -10.47 -21.69 -12.84
C ASN A 351 -11.76 -20.94 -12.46
N LEU A 352 -11.65 -19.97 -11.54
CA LEU A 352 -12.76 -19.19 -11.00
C LEU A 352 -12.53 -17.68 -11.20
N PRO A 353 -12.84 -17.12 -12.39
CA PRO A 353 -12.61 -15.71 -12.72
C PRO A 353 -13.20 -14.72 -11.71
N ILE A 354 -14.33 -15.08 -11.08
CA ILE A 354 -15.02 -14.24 -10.08
C ILE A 354 -14.22 -14.04 -8.79
N LEU A 355 -13.25 -14.93 -8.52
CA LEU A 355 -12.39 -14.86 -7.36
C LEU A 355 -11.31 -13.78 -7.51
N GLY A 356 -10.95 -13.40 -8.75
CA GLY A 356 -9.90 -12.41 -9.03
C GLY A 356 -10.14 -11.06 -8.33
N PRO A 357 -11.28 -10.38 -8.57
CA PRO A 357 -11.59 -9.13 -7.89
C PRO A 357 -11.65 -9.25 -6.36
N LEU A 358 -12.11 -10.38 -5.83
CA LEU A 358 -12.19 -10.63 -4.39
C LEU A 358 -10.82 -10.78 -3.76
N VAL A 359 -9.89 -11.46 -4.43
CA VAL A 359 -8.49 -11.62 -3.99
C VAL A 359 -7.80 -10.26 -3.97
N LEU A 360 -7.94 -9.47 -5.04
CA LEU A 360 -7.38 -8.12 -5.09
C LEU A 360 -7.99 -7.24 -4.00
N LEU A 361 -9.31 -7.32 -3.77
CA LEU A 361 -9.97 -6.62 -2.67
C LEU A 361 -9.44 -7.06 -1.29
N GLY A 362 -9.19 -8.35 -1.09
CA GLY A 362 -8.58 -8.88 0.13
C GLY A 362 -7.18 -8.31 0.37
N LYS A 363 -6.32 -8.31 -0.67
CA LYS A 363 -4.97 -7.75 -0.60
C LYS A 363 -4.99 -6.24 -0.37
N THR A 364 -5.89 -5.51 -1.02
CA THR A 364 -6.01 -4.05 -0.80
C THR A 364 -6.46 -3.74 0.63
N ILE A 365 -7.42 -4.47 1.20
CA ILE A 365 -7.81 -4.30 2.61
C ILE A 365 -6.64 -4.61 3.54
N LEU A 366 -5.85 -5.65 3.25
CA LEU A 366 -4.66 -5.97 4.04
C LEU A 366 -3.65 -4.82 4.04
N PHE A 367 -3.34 -4.24 2.87
CA PHE A 367 -2.46 -3.08 2.78
C PHE A 367 -3.05 -1.83 3.43
N LEU A 368 -4.35 -1.58 3.30
CA LEU A 368 -5.02 -0.48 4.01
C LEU A 368 -4.86 -0.63 5.53
N ILE A 369 -5.12 -1.82 6.07
CA ILE A 369 -4.94 -2.12 7.50
C ILE A 369 -3.46 -1.93 7.89
N LEU A 370 -2.52 -2.39 7.06
CA LEU A 370 -1.09 -2.22 7.32
C LEU A 370 -0.69 -0.74 7.38
N MET A 371 -1.14 0.09 6.43
CA MET A 371 -0.87 1.54 6.45
C MET A 371 -1.49 2.22 7.66
N ILE A 372 -2.73 1.84 8.04
CA ILE A 372 -3.39 2.36 9.25
C ILE A 372 -2.64 1.93 10.51
N TRP A 373 -2.15 0.70 10.55
CA TRP A 373 -1.38 0.18 11.67
C TRP A 373 -0.04 0.91 11.84
N ILE A 374 0.67 1.17 10.73
CA ILE A 374 1.88 1.97 10.71
C ILE A 374 1.61 3.37 11.28
N ARG A 375 0.54 4.03 10.82
CA ARG A 375 0.11 5.34 11.34
C ARG A 375 -0.16 5.32 12.84
N ALA A 376 -0.75 4.25 13.36
CA ALA A 376 -1.13 4.14 14.76
C ALA A 376 0.07 3.83 15.70
N THR A 377 1.16 3.28 15.17
CA THR A 377 2.29 2.77 15.97
C THR A 377 3.55 3.62 15.85
N LEU A 378 3.85 4.14 14.66
CA LEU A 378 5.11 4.84 14.43
C LEU A 378 5.02 6.33 14.79
N PRO A 379 6.06 6.89 15.45
CA PRO A 379 6.17 8.33 15.65
C PRO A 379 6.53 9.02 14.34
N ARG A 380 6.22 10.31 14.26
CA ARG A 380 6.61 11.15 13.12
C ARG A 380 8.11 11.40 13.09
N LEU A 381 8.67 11.45 11.89
CA LEU A 381 10.06 11.81 11.66
C LEU A 381 10.17 13.28 11.27
N ARG A 382 11.19 13.99 11.77
CA ARG A 382 11.47 15.37 11.34
C ARG A 382 11.84 15.43 9.85
N TYR A 383 11.45 16.51 9.17
CA TYR A 383 11.69 16.75 7.73
C TYR A 383 13.12 16.49 7.28
N ASP A 384 14.12 17.03 7.99
CA ASP A 384 15.52 16.88 7.61
C ASP A 384 15.97 15.40 7.60
N ARG A 385 15.49 14.60 8.57
CA ARG A 385 15.80 13.17 8.64
C ARG A 385 15.06 12.37 7.58
N LEU A 386 13.84 12.77 7.26
CA LEU A 386 13.04 12.13 6.21
C LEU A 386 13.64 12.39 4.83
N MET A 387 14.12 13.61 4.56
CA MET A 387 14.82 13.92 3.31
C MET A 387 16.16 13.18 3.22
N ALA A 388 16.91 13.12 4.32
CA ALA A 388 18.14 12.34 4.39
C ALA A 388 17.88 10.84 4.17
N PHE A 389 16.77 10.30 4.69
CA PHE A 389 16.37 8.92 4.48
C PHE A 389 16.08 8.63 2.99
N GLY A 390 15.33 9.49 2.31
CA GLY A 390 15.08 9.34 0.86
C GLY A 390 16.37 9.37 0.03
N TRP A 391 17.19 10.41 0.21
CA TRP A 391 18.35 10.67 -0.66
C TRP A 391 19.57 9.82 -0.35
N LYS A 392 19.89 9.61 0.93
CA LYS A 392 21.13 8.90 1.33
C LYS A 392 20.93 7.40 1.51
N ILE A 393 19.68 6.93 1.52
CA ILE A 393 19.38 5.52 1.78
C ILE A 393 18.52 4.94 0.68
N MET A 394 17.29 5.43 0.51
CA MET A 394 16.33 4.79 -0.39
C MET A 394 16.82 4.81 -1.82
N LEU A 395 17.34 5.96 -2.28
CA LEU A 395 17.84 6.10 -3.64
C LEU A 395 19.05 5.18 -3.93
N PRO A 396 20.15 5.19 -3.13
CA PRO A 396 21.24 4.21 -3.29
C PRO A 396 20.77 2.75 -3.21
N LEU A 397 19.86 2.44 -2.28
CA LEU A 397 19.35 1.08 -2.11
C LEU A 397 18.49 0.63 -3.30
N ALA A 398 17.75 1.55 -3.92
CA ALA A 398 17.00 1.29 -5.13
C ALA A 398 17.94 0.98 -6.31
N PHE A 399 19.06 1.70 -6.45
CA PHE A 399 20.09 1.35 -7.43
C PHE A 399 20.68 -0.03 -7.19
N VAL A 400 20.98 -0.39 -5.94
CA VAL A 400 21.43 -1.75 -5.59
C VAL A 400 20.37 -2.78 -5.95
N ALA A 401 19.09 -2.50 -5.70
CA ALA A 401 17.98 -3.39 -6.05
C ALA A 401 17.89 -3.64 -7.57
N VAL A 402 18.02 -2.57 -8.37
CA VAL A 402 18.02 -2.66 -9.84
C VAL A 402 19.25 -3.42 -10.34
N ALA A 403 20.44 -3.12 -9.81
CA ALA A 403 21.68 -3.78 -10.18
C ALA A 403 21.65 -5.28 -9.84
N TRP A 404 21.10 -5.64 -8.67
CA TRP A 404 20.84 -7.03 -8.30
C TRP A 404 20.00 -7.72 -9.37
N THR A 405 18.82 -7.18 -9.70
CA THR A 405 17.94 -7.81 -10.70
C THR A 405 18.57 -7.88 -12.07
N ALA A 406 19.34 -6.86 -12.48
CA ALA A 406 20.06 -6.85 -13.75
C ALA A 406 21.08 -8.00 -13.83
N ILE A 407 21.91 -8.16 -12.78
CA ILE A 407 22.92 -9.23 -12.73
C ILE A 407 22.25 -10.60 -12.73
N ALA A 408 21.19 -10.77 -11.94
CA ALA A 408 20.47 -12.05 -11.88
C ALA A 408 19.90 -12.44 -13.26
N LEU A 409 19.30 -11.50 -13.99
CA LEU A 409 18.73 -11.73 -15.32
C LEU A 409 19.81 -12.08 -16.35
N VAL A 410 20.89 -11.30 -16.44
CA VAL A 410 21.98 -11.56 -17.40
C VAL A 410 22.62 -12.93 -17.19
N VAL A 411 22.83 -13.33 -15.94
CA VAL A 411 23.37 -14.66 -15.63
C VAL A 411 22.34 -15.75 -15.96
N GLY A 412 21.07 -15.56 -15.60
CA GLY A 412 19.99 -16.47 -15.94
C GLY A 412 19.87 -16.73 -17.45
N ASP A 413 19.93 -15.66 -18.25
CA ASP A 413 19.87 -15.70 -19.71
C ASP A 413 21.09 -16.39 -20.32
N THR A 414 22.29 -16.15 -19.78
CA THR A 414 23.53 -16.78 -20.26
C THR A 414 23.46 -18.30 -20.14
N PHE A 415 22.84 -18.82 -19.08
CA PHE A 415 22.69 -20.26 -18.84
C PHE A 415 21.35 -20.83 -19.33
N GLN A 416 20.47 -20.01 -19.93
CA GLN A 416 19.15 -20.39 -20.45
C GLN A 416 18.30 -21.19 -19.43
N SER A 417 18.47 -20.90 -18.14
CA SER A 417 17.85 -21.68 -17.06
C SER A 417 17.21 -20.76 -16.01
N PRO A 418 15.87 -20.83 -15.83
CA PRO A 418 15.16 -20.09 -14.78
C PRO A 418 15.64 -20.43 -13.37
N VAL A 419 16.18 -21.63 -13.17
CA VAL A 419 16.72 -22.08 -11.88
C VAL A 419 18.00 -21.33 -11.54
N VAL A 420 18.85 -21.04 -12.54
CA VAL A 420 20.09 -20.28 -12.34
C VAL A 420 19.76 -18.84 -11.92
N TYR A 421 18.75 -18.22 -12.54
CA TYR A 421 18.22 -16.92 -12.10
C TYR A 421 17.83 -16.94 -10.63
N ALA A 422 17.01 -17.92 -10.20
CA ALA A 422 16.54 -18.03 -8.83
C ALA A 422 17.69 -18.25 -7.81
N ILE A 423 18.69 -19.07 -8.16
CA ILE A 423 19.87 -19.30 -7.31
C ILE A 423 20.69 -18.02 -7.15
N VAL A 424 20.98 -17.33 -8.26
CA VAL A 424 21.76 -16.08 -8.23
C VAL A 424 21.02 -15.00 -7.46
N ALA A 425 19.71 -14.84 -7.70
CA ALA A 425 18.88 -13.92 -6.94
C ALA A 425 18.89 -14.25 -5.44
N GLY A 426 18.79 -15.53 -5.08
CA GLY A 426 18.89 -15.99 -3.70
C GLY A 426 20.25 -15.74 -3.05
N ILE A 427 21.36 -15.95 -3.77
CA ILE A 427 22.71 -15.64 -3.28
C ILE A 427 22.86 -14.15 -3.02
N ILE A 428 22.44 -13.30 -3.96
CA ILE A 428 22.53 -11.85 -3.79
C ILE A 428 21.62 -11.39 -2.64
N PHE A 429 20.44 -11.99 -2.45
CA PHE A 429 19.61 -11.73 -1.27
C PHE A 429 20.36 -12.01 0.03
N VAL A 430 21.00 -13.18 0.14
CA VAL A 430 21.78 -13.55 1.33
C VAL A 430 22.97 -12.63 1.54
N LEU A 431 23.64 -12.19 0.47
CA LEU A 431 24.75 -11.23 0.56
C LEU A 431 24.29 -9.85 1.03
N VAL A 432 23.18 -9.34 0.48
CA VAL A 432 22.60 -8.05 0.90
C VAL A 432 22.13 -8.13 2.36
N MET A 433 21.46 -9.21 2.74
CA MET A 433 21.02 -9.43 4.13
C MET A 433 22.19 -9.63 5.08
N GLY A 434 23.20 -10.40 4.69
CA GLY A 434 24.41 -10.64 5.47
C GLY A 434 25.26 -9.37 5.64
N GLY A 435 25.39 -8.58 4.58
CA GLY A 435 26.02 -7.27 4.60
C GLY A 435 25.26 -6.29 5.51
N GLY A 436 23.93 -6.24 5.38
CA GLY A 436 23.07 -5.45 6.25
C GLY A 436 23.19 -5.86 7.72
N TYR A 437 23.12 -7.15 8.02
CA TYR A 437 23.28 -7.68 9.38
C TYR A 437 24.67 -7.38 9.97
N TRP A 438 25.73 -7.53 9.18
CA TRP A 438 27.10 -7.23 9.61
C TRP A 438 27.28 -5.73 9.89
N LEU A 439 26.68 -4.87 9.08
CA LEU A 439 26.64 -3.42 9.30
C LEU A 439 25.83 -3.05 10.55
N LEU A 440 24.68 -3.68 10.77
CA LEU A 440 23.85 -3.55 11.98
C LEU A 440 24.64 -3.85 13.25
N ARG A 441 25.42 -4.93 13.25
CA ARG A 441 26.25 -5.33 14.40
C ARG A 441 27.34 -4.30 14.72
N ARG A 442 27.88 -3.59 13.72
CA ARG A 442 28.84 -2.50 13.92
C ARG A 442 28.18 -1.20 14.37
N SER A 443 26.94 -0.94 13.96
CA SER A 443 26.19 0.26 14.33
C SER A 443 25.63 0.20 15.77
N GLY A 444 25.30 -1.00 16.26
CA GLY A 444 24.75 -1.22 17.60
C GLY A 444 25.73 -1.05 18.77
N GLN A 445 26.99 -0.64 18.54
CA GLN A 445 27.95 -0.43 19.63
C GLN A 445 27.91 0.96 20.27
N ASP A 446 27.21 1.95 19.68
CA ASP A 446 27.26 3.34 20.13
C ASP A 446 26.00 3.84 20.88
N VAL A 447 25.00 2.98 21.15
CA VAL A 447 23.79 3.39 21.89
C VAL A 447 23.89 2.95 23.35
N GLN A 448 24.26 3.88 24.24
CA GLN A 448 24.05 3.70 25.68
C GLN A 448 22.54 3.55 25.94
N VAL A 449 22.09 2.31 26.08
CA VAL A 449 20.73 2.01 26.54
C VAL A 449 20.67 2.44 28.00
N VAL A 450 20.02 3.57 28.27
CA VAL A 450 19.56 3.88 29.62
C VAL A 450 18.64 2.72 30.00
N ARG A 451 19.14 1.87 30.90
CA ARG A 451 18.43 0.70 31.41
C ARG A 451 17.28 1.24 32.26
N LEU A 452 16.14 1.50 31.63
CA LEU A 452 14.90 1.70 32.37
C LEU A 452 14.69 0.44 33.20
N GLU A 453 14.45 0.65 34.49
CA GLU A 453 14.14 -0.35 35.51
C GLU A 453 13.30 -1.49 34.91
N GLU A 454 13.71 -2.74 35.16
CA GLU A 454 13.05 -3.94 34.64
C GLU A 454 11.62 -4.04 35.19
N ASP A 455 10.65 -3.51 34.45
CA ASP A 455 9.23 -3.70 34.72
C ASP A 455 8.85 -5.11 34.20
N PRO A 456 8.45 -6.07 35.06
CA PRO A 456 8.30 -7.48 34.69
C PRO A 456 7.08 -7.79 33.81
N ILE A 457 6.38 -6.77 33.30
CA ILE A 457 5.17 -6.92 32.47
C ILE A 457 5.50 -7.04 30.96
N ILE A 458 6.75 -6.75 30.55
CA ILE A 458 7.16 -6.76 29.13
C ILE A 458 8.31 -7.77 28.88
N THR A 459 8.20 -8.96 29.45
CA THR A 459 9.01 -10.11 29.03
C THR A 459 8.10 -11.25 28.60
N GLY A 460 7.28 -11.00 27.57
CA GLY A 460 6.67 -12.07 26.78
C GLY A 460 7.77 -12.87 26.06
N GLU A 461 7.61 -14.19 26.00
CA GLU A 461 8.60 -15.15 25.53
C GLU A 461 9.43 -14.69 24.31
N ARG A 462 10.73 -14.44 24.54
CA ARG A 462 11.75 -14.22 23.50
C ARG A 462 12.15 -15.54 22.83
N GLY A 463 11.18 -16.36 22.41
CA GLY A 463 11.43 -17.69 21.85
C GLY A 463 10.47 -18.15 20.75
N GLY A 464 9.39 -17.41 20.49
CA GLY A 464 8.40 -17.79 19.49
C GLY A 464 8.78 -17.39 18.05
N ILE A 465 8.17 -18.08 17.09
CA ILE A 465 8.24 -17.74 15.65
C ILE A 465 7.85 -16.26 15.41
N GLY A 466 6.94 -15.71 16.22
CA GLY A 466 6.56 -14.29 16.17
C GLY A 466 7.69 -13.32 16.54
N TRP A 467 8.55 -13.67 17.50
CA TRP A 467 9.72 -12.86 17.85
C TRP A 467 10.80 -12.93 16.76
N LEU A 468 10.99 -14.11 16.16
CA LEU A 468 11.88 -14.28 15.01
C LEU A 468 11.36 -13.51 13.79
N ALA A 469 10.04 -13.56 13.53
CA ALA A 469 9.42 -12.75 12.47
C ALA A 469 9.58 -11.24 12.73
N LEU A 470 9.40 -10.79 13.98
CA LEU A 470 9.63 -9.40 14.37
C LEU A 470 11.11 -8.98 14.24
N GLN A 471 12.06 -9.86 14.56
CA GLN A 471 13.48 -9.60 14.33
C GLN A 471 13.84 -9.58 12.84
N VAL A 472 13.26 -10.46 12.03
CA VAL A 472 13.48 -10.49 10.58
C VAL A 472 12.89 -9.24 9.94
N ILE A 473 11.66 -8.85 10.30
CA ILE A 473 11.00 -7.63 9.80
C ILE A 473 11.74 -6.39 10.30
N GLY A 474 12.09 -6.34 11.59
CA GLY A 474 12.87 -5.24 12.18
C GLY A 474 14.28 -5.14 11.58
N GLY A 475 14.91 -6.28 11.28
CA GLY A 475 16.14 -6.36 10.51
C GLY A 475 15.98 -5.78 9.12
N LEU A 476 14.96 -6.22 8.38
CA LEU A 476 14.69 -5.78 7.01
C LEU A 476 14.35 -4.28 6.93
N LEU A 477 13.58 -3.77 7.90
CA LEU A 477 13.26 -2.35 8.03
C LEU A 477 14.46 -1.49 8.48
N SER A 478 15.43 -2.07 9.18
CA SER A 478 16.62 -1.37 9.68
C SER A 478 17.82 -1.41 8.72
N VAL A 479 17.84 -2.29 7.72
CA VAL A 479 18.83 -2.29 6.63
C VAL A 479 18.99 -0.90 6.00
N PRO A 480 17.90 -0.19 5.62
CA PRO A 480 17.98 1.19 5.18
C PRO A 480 18.72 2.09 6.18
N PHE A 481 18.29 2.13 7.45
CA PHE A 481 18.85 3.03 8.46
C PHE A 481 20.30 2.74 8.84
N THR A 482 20.76 1.50 8.69
CA THR A 482 22.14 1.13 9.02
C THR A 482 23.09 1.40 7.88
N LEU A 483 22.66 1.17 6.63
CA LEU A 483 23.37 1.64 5.45
C LEU A 483 23.58 3.17 5.47
N TYR A 484 22.58 3.93 5.92
CA TYR A 484 22.73 5.38 6.16
C TYR A 484 23.92 5.73 7.04
N SER A 485 23.98 5.10 8.21
CA SER A 485 24.98 5.40 9.23
C SER A 485 26.39 5.04 8.75
N ALA A 486 26.49 3.98 7.94
CA ALA A 486 27.73 3.56 7.34
C ALA A 486 28.18 4.47 6.20
N VAL A 487 27.24 4.90 5.35
CA VAL A 487 27.50 5.87 4.28
C VAL A 487 27.93 7.20 4.86
N LEU A 488 27.31 7.67 5.95
CA LEU A 488 27.76 8.87 6.66
C LEU A 488 29.18 8.71 7.20
N LYS A 489 29.47 7.63 7.94
CA LYS A 489 30.83 7.38 8.46
C LYS A 489 31.87 7.30 7.33
N TRP A 490 31.49 6.76 6.17
CA TRP A 490 32.36 6.69 5.00
C TRP A 490 32.58 8.06 4.33
N LEU A 491 31.52 8.85 4.14
CA LEU A 491 31.60 10.20 3.60
C LEU A 491 32.35 11.15 4.54
N ASP A 492 32.12 11.06 5.85
CA ASP A 492 32.87 11.80 6.87
C ASP A 492 34.35 11.38 6.86
N GLY A 493 34.64 10.10 6.63
CA GLY A 493 36.00 9.60 6.44
C GLY A 493 36.69 10.14 5.18
N LEU A 494 35.95 10.31 4.09
CA LEU A 494 36.46 10.94 2.86
C LEU A 494 36.67 12.45 3.03
N ALA A 495 35.76 13.13 3.71
CA ALA A 495 35.91 14.55 4.06
C ALA A 495 37.13 14.77 4.97
N ALA A 496 37.29 13.92 5.99
CA ALA A 496 38.46 13.96 6.89
C ALA A 496 39.78 13.58 6.17
N ALA A 497 39.72 12.80 5.10
CA ALA A 497 40.87 12.50 4.26
C ALA A 497 41.21 13.66 3.29
N ALA A 498 40.20 14.42 2.85
CA ALA A 498 40.36 15.62 2.05
C ALA A 498 40.89 16.82 2.85
N ASP A 499 40.58 16.89 4.15
CA ASP A 499 41.04 17.93 5.07
C ASP A 499 42.45 17.70 5.65
N LYS A 500 43.17 16.64 5.24
CA LYS A 500 44.58 16.47 5.63
C LYS A 500 45.45 17.42 4.81
N PRO A 501 46.10 18.43 5.43
CA PRO A 501 47.09 19.22 4.72
C PRO A 501 48.27 18.31 4.32
N ALA A 502 48.73 18.48 3.08
CA ALA A 502 49.90 17.79 2.57
C ALA A 502 51.14 18.22 3.36
N GLU A 503 51.53 17.43 4.36
CA GLU A 503 52.90 17.47 4.88
C GLU A 503 53.84 16.82 3.87
N ALA A 504 54.36 17.63 2.96
CA ALA A 504 55.52 17.30 2.14
C ALA A 504 56.41 18.54 1.98
N GLU A 505 57.62 18.43 2.51
CA GLU A 505 58.83 19.21 2.21
C GLU A 505 58.84 20.73 2.47
N THR A 506 59.33 21.12 3.65
CA THR A 506 60.20 22.31 3.77
C THR A 506 61.38 21.99 4.69
N THR A 507 62.47 21.56 4.06
CA THR A 507 63.82 21.54 4.63
C THR A 507 64.32 22.97 4.88
N ALA A 508 64.62 23.26 6.14
CA ALA A 508 65.66 24.14 6.67
C ALA A 508 66.02 25.46 5.95
N ILE A 509 65.74 26.61 6.60
CA ILE A 509 66.72 27.71 6.79
C ILE A 509 66.48 28.31 8.18
N VAL A 510 67.52 28.27 9.03
CA VAL A 510 67.62 28.91 10.34
C VAL A 510 68.03 30.38 10.14
N PRO A 511 67.39 31.39 10.76
CA PRO A 511 67.98 32.71 10.85
C PRO A 511 68.96 32.75 12.03
N THR A 512 70.25 32.93 11.73
CA THR A 512 71.29 33.24 12.71
C THR A 512 71.13 34.69 13.17
N ASP A 513 70.98 34.87 14.49
CA ASP A 513 71.24 36.13 15.18
C ASP A 513 72.68 36.59 14.91
N THR A 514 72.86 37.85 14.55
CA THR A 514 74.13 38.55 14.69
C THR A 514 73.92 39.89 15.38
N ASP A 515 74.77 40.07 16.39
CA ASP A 515 74.84 41.12 17.39
C ASP A 515 74.84 42.57 16.87
N SER A 516 74.47 43.42 17.83
CA SER A 516 74.81 44.83 17.99
C SER A 516 76.26 45.19 17.63
N SER A 517 76.47 46.31 16.92
CA SER A 517 77.35 47.43 17.32
C SER A 517 77.71 48.35 16.14
N GLY A 518 77.63 49.68 16.36
CA GLY A 518 78.60 50.63 15.80
C GLY A 518 78.17 51.48 14.61
N GLU A 519 78.01 52.77 14.89
CA GLU A 519 78.03 53.98 14.02
C GLU A 519 76.85 54.27 13.09
#